data_AF-A0A2P4QXF5-F1
#
_entry.id   AF-A0A2P4QXF5-F1
#
_cell.length_a   1.000
_cell.length_b   1.000
_cell.length_c   1.000
_cell.angle_alpha   90.00
_cell.angle_beta   90.00
_cell.angle_gamma   90.00
#
_symmetry.space_group_name_H-M   'P 1'
#
loop_
_entity.id
_entity.type
_entity.pdbx_description
1 polymer ?
#
loop_
_entity_poly.entity_id
_entity_poly.type
_entity_poly.pdbx_seq_one_letter_code
_entity_poly.pdbx_strand_id
1 'polypeptide(L)'
;MIIEHGQASLTILEKKHDCFKEATTTLKNGCKNVNLSNNDKIQYAIRLAKCELATANLAFPMECDDIDHDVGKCIESISRIPQFWTTYSGYFREVSQMCFAMRYSLERDLLEEYNRNVTFKYHHILKHLHEIMMTLRKEEVNRLSQIKKFLTNMAKDVNELEETTSFNMGSLKGILSDFQIITQSALSQIIHLNEVIVFNTI
;
A
#
# COMPACT_ATOMS: atom_id res chain seq x y z
N MET A 1 10.65 -21.84 -25.08
CA MET A 1 11.73 -22.52 -25.85
C MET A 1 13.14 -22.16 -25.38
N ILE A 2 13.68 -20.93 -25.56
CA ILE A 2 15.07 -20.61 -25.17
C ILE A 2 15.29 -20.61 -23.64
N ILE A 3 14.34 -20.05 -22.87
CA ILE A 3 14.42 -20.00 -21.40
C ILE A 3 14.33 -21.41 -20.81
N GLU A 4 13.40 -22.23 -21.29
CA GLU A 4 13.20 -23.61 -20.84
C GLU A 4 14.44 -24.48 -21.13
N HIS A 5 15.04 -24.31 -22.31
CA HIS A 5 16.28 -25.01 -22.66
C HIS A 5 17.43 -24.62 -21.72
N GLY A 6 17.63 -23.32 -21.49
CA GLY A 6 18.65 -22.85 -20.54
C GLY A 6 18.40 -23.36 -19.12
N GLN A 7 17.15 -23.36 -18.64
CA GLN A 7 16.80 -23.89 -17.32
C GLN A 7 17.03 -25.40 -17.20
N ALA A 8 16.72 -26.16 -18.26
CA ALA A 8 16.99 -27.59 -18.31
C ALA A 8 18.51 -27.87 -18.23
N SER A 9 19.32 -27.17 -19.04
CA SER A 9 20.78 -27.29 -19.01
C SER A 9 21.35 -26.95 -17.63
N LEU A 10 20.85 -25.89 -16.99
CA LEU A 10 21.27 -25.50 -15.64
C LEU A 10 20.91 -26.55 -14.58
N THR A 11 19.69 -27.07 -14.61
CA THR A 11 19.23 -28.10 -13.67
C THR A 11 20.06 -29.38 -13.79
N ILE A 12 20.50 -29.72 -15.00
CA ILE A 12 21.39 -30.88 -15.23
C ILE A 12 22.79 -30.59 -14.65
N LEU A 13 23.32 -29.39 -14.83
CA LEU A 13 24.63 -28.99 -14.32
C LEU A 13 24.67 -28.91 -12.79
N GLU A 14 23.62 -28.40 -12.15
CA GLU A 14 23.49 -28.34 -10.69
C GLU A 14 23.43 -29.72 -10.03
N LYS A 15 23.03 -30.77 -10.77
CA LYS A 15 22.99 -32.15 -10.29
C LYS A 15 24.33 -32.90 -10.43
N LYS A 16 25.31 -32.35 -11.17
CA LYS A 16 26.63 -32.98 -11.36
C LYS A 16 27.59 -32.63 -10.20
N HIS A 17 28.71 -33.36 -10.10
CA HIS A 17 29.77 -33.23 -9.08
C HIS A 17 30.26 -31.79 -8.81
N ASP A 18 31.03 -31.61 -7.73
CA ASP A 18 31.49 -30.33 -7.18
C ASP A 18 32.04 -29.33 -8.24
N CYS A 19 32.76 -29.81 -9.26
CA CYS A 19 33.30 -28.96 -10.35
C CYS A 19 32.21 -28.16 -11.08
N PHE A 20 31.11 -28.82 -11.48
CA PHE A 20 30.04 -28.15 -12.20
C PHE A 20 29.28 -27.19 -11.30
N LYS A 21 29.13 -27.53 -10.01
CA LYS A 21 28.49 -26.68 -9.01
C LYS A 21 29.28 -25.38 -8.79
N GLU A 22 30.60 -25.47 -8.70
CA GLU A 22 31.48 -24.31 -8.61
C GLU A 22 31.37 -23.43 -9.86
N ALA A 23 31.55 -24.01 -11.05
CA ALA A 23 31.46 -23.30 -12.32
C ALA A 23 30.10 -22.59 -12.50
N THR A 24 29.01 -23.29 -12.14
CA THR A 24 27.63 -22.75 -12.21
C THR A 24 27.40 -21.64 -11.20
N THR A 25 27.96 -21.73 -9.99
CA THR A 25 27.85 -20.67 -8.97
C THR A 25 28.55 -19.39 -9.42
N THR A 26 29.76 -19.52 -9.97
CA THR A 26 30.50 -18.37 -10.52
C THR A 26 29.72 -17.75 -11.69
N LEU A 27 29.18 -18.58 -12.60
CA LEU A 27 28.34 -18.12 -13.71
C LEU A 27 27.12 -17.35 -13.20
N LYS A 28 26.39 -17.89 -12.22
CA LYS A 28 25.23 -17.23 -11.61
C LYS A 28 25.54 -15.84 -11.07
N ASN A 29 26.72 -15.67 -10.46
CA ASN A 29 27.16 -14.36 -9.98
C ASN A 29 27.54 -13.41 -11.11
N GLY A 30 28.25 -13.89 -12.15
CA GLY A 30 28.62 -13.09 -13.32
C GLY A 30 27.42 -12.67 -14.17
N CYS A 31 26.42 -13.54 -14.28
CA CYS A 31 25.19 -13.28 -15.04
C CYS A 31 24.25 -12.28 -14.36
N LYS A 32 24.53 -11.77 -13.15
CA LYS A 32 23.68 -10.73 -12.53
C LYS A 32 23.64 -9.43 -13.35
N ASN A 33 24.68 -9.17 -14.14
CA ASN A 33 24.78 -7.99 -14.99
C ASN A 33 24.05 -8.18 -16.33
N VAL A 34 23.57 -7.08 -16.92
CA VAL A 34 22.74 -7.12 -18.14
C VAL A 34 23.46 -7.75 -19.33
N ASN A 35 24.77 -7.52 -19.43
CA ASN A 35 25.62 -8.04 -20.49
C ASN A 35 26.80 -8.81 -19.87
N LEU A 36 26.89 -10.10 -20.17
CA LEU A 36 28.06 -10.90 -19.87
C LEU A 36 29.20 -10.49 -20.81
N SER A 37 30.36 -10.09 -20.28
CA SER A 37 31.49 -9.71 -21.13
C SER A 37 31.99 -10.89 -21.95
N ASN A 38 32.63 -10.64 -23.09
CA ASN A 38 33.21 -11.73 -23.90
C ASN A 38 34.29 -12.49 -23.13
N ASN A 39 35.07 -11.81 -22.28
CA ASN A 39 36.07 -12.45 -21.45
C ASN A 39 35.42 -13.41 -20.45
N ASP A 40 34.35 -12.97 -19.79
CA ASP A 40 33.57 -13.81 -18.88
C ASP A 40 32.99 -15.03 -19.60
N LYS A 41 32.43 -14.85 -20.80
CA LYS A 41 31.92 -15.97 -21.62
C LYS A 41 33.00 -17.01 -21.87
N ILE A 42 34.20 -16.57 -22.22
CA ILE A 42 35.35 -17.45 -22.47
C ILE A 42 35.71 -18.21 -21.19
N GLN A 43 35.87 -17.50 -20.07
CA GLN A 43 36.18 -18.06 -18.75
C GLN A 43 35.18 -19.14 -18.33
N TYR A 44 33.88 -18.85 -18.45
CA TYR A 44 32.83 -19.80 -18.10
C TYR A 44 32.81 -21.03 -19.00
N ALA A 45 32.99 -20.83 -20.30
CA ALA A 45 33.05 -21.94 -21.25
C ALA A 45 34.25 -22.85 -20.98
N ILE A 46 35.42 -22.30 -20.62
CA ILE A 46 36.61 -23.07 -20.24
C ILE A 46 36.34 -23.86 -18.96
N ARG A 47 35.78 -23.24 -17.91
CA ARG A 47 35.47 -23.91 -16.64
C ARG A 47 34.50 -25.07 -16.83
N LEU A 48 33.44 -24.88 -17.60
CA LEU A 48 32.46 -25.95 -17.89
C LEU A 48 33.09 -27.07 -18.74
N ALA A 49 33.88 -26.72 -19.75
CA ALA A 49 34.59 -27.69 -20.57
C ALA A 49 35.59 -28.52 -19.77
N LYS A 50 36.34 -27.89 -18.85
CA LYS A 50 37.26 -28.56 -17.93
C LYS A 50 36.52 -29.60 -17.10
N CYS A 51 35.36 -29.23 -16.53
CA CYS A 51 34.55 -30.17 -15.75
C CYS A 51 34.01 -31.33 -16.60
N GLU A 52 33.55 -31.08 -17.83
CA GLU A 52 33.04 -32.15 -18.71
C GLU A 52 34.14 -33.11 -19.15
N LEU A 53 35.28 -32.60 -19.59
CA LEU A 53 36.40 -33.43 -20.02
C LEU A 53 37.01 -34.23 -18.87
N ALA A 54 37.02 -33.67 -17.66
CA ALA A 54 37.44 -34.38 -16.45
C ALA A 54 36.53 -35.61 -16.17
N THR A 55 35.24 -35.58 -16.51
CA THR A 55 34.37 -36.77 -16.36
C THR A 55 34.79 -37.94 -17.26
N ALA A 56 35.49 -37.66 -18.37
CA ALA A 56 36.06 -38.65 -19.27
C ALA A 56 37.51 -39.00 -18.93
N ASN A 57 38.05 -38.55 -17.78
CA ASN A 57 39.45 -38.68 -17.38
C ASN A 57 40.44 -38.08 -18.41
N LEU A 58 40.01 -37.07 -19.16
CA LEU A 58 40.89 -36.34 -20.07
C LEU A 58 41.59 -35.21 -19.31
N ALA A 59 42.93 -35.23 -19.31
CA ALA A 59 43.73 -34.17 -18.71
C ALA A 59 43.57 -32.87 -19.50
N PHE A 60 43.15 -31.81 -18.81
CA PHE A 60 42.99 -30.49 -19.42
C PHE A 60 44.35 -29.76 -19.51
N PRO A 61 44.58 -28.85 -20.48
CA PRO A 61 45.87 -28.18 -20.63
C PRO A 61 46.25 -27.38 -19.39
N MET A 62 47.52 -27.47 -18.95
CA MET A 62 48.02 -26.76 -17.75
C MET A 62 48.04 -25.24 -17.94
N GLU A 63 48.12 -24.79 -19.20
CA GLU A 63 47.98 -23.40 -19.61
C GLU A 63 46.61 -22.80 -19.22
N CYS A 64 45.65 -23.65 -18.85
CA CYS A 64 44.31 -23.28 -18.39
C CYS A 64 44.13 -23.40 -16.87
N ASP A 65 45.19 -23.54 -16.08
CA ASP A 65 45.08 -23.56 -14.62
C ASP A 65 44.96 -22.13 -14.03
N ASP A 66 45.62 -21.15 -14.63
CA ASP A 66 45.46 -19.72 -14.31
C ASP A 66 44.75 -18.99 -15.45
N ILE A 67 43.46 -19.27 -15.57
CA ILE A 67 42.64 -18.74 -16.67
C ILE A 67 42.55 -17.21 -16.58
N ASP A 68 42.63 -16.60 -15.38
CA ASP A 68 42.43 -15.16 -15.21
C ASP A 68 43.59 -14.31 -15.79
N HIS A 69 44.80 -14.86 -15.88
CA HIS A 69 45.96 -14.13 -16.42
C HIS A 69 46.26 -14.42 -17.90
N ASP A 70 45.98 -15.63 -18.40
CA ASP A 70 46.50 -16.09 -19.71
C ASP A 70 45.45 -16.82 -20.58
N VAL A 71 44.21 -16.29 -20.63
CA VAL A 71 43.09 -16.83 -21.43
C VAL A 71 43.47 -17.19 -22.86
N GLY A 72 44.25 -16.33 -23.53
CA GLY A 72 44.65 -16.54 -24.92
C GLY A 72 45.46 -17.82 -25.14
N LYS A 73 46.44 -18.09 -24.26
CA LYS A 73 47.28 -19.30 -24.32
C LYS A 73 46.48 -20.57 -24.02
N CYS A 74 45.55 -20.48 -23.07
CA CYS A 74 44.61 -21.56 -22.78
C CYS A 74 43.75 -21.89 -24.01
N ILE A 75 43.18 -20.88 -24.67
CA ILE A 75 42.37 -21.08 -25.89
C ILE A 75 43.20 -21.65 -27.04
N GLU A 76 44.43 -21.18 -27.23
CA GLU A 76 45.33 -21.73 -28.22
C GLU A 76 45.57 -23.23 -27.96
N SER A 77 45.81 -23.62 -26.71
CA SER A 77 46.03 -25.01 -26.32
C SER A 77 44.79 -25.89 -26.54
N ILE A 78 43.60 -25.37 -26.19
CA ILE A 78 42.31 -26.01 -26.46
C ILE A 78 42.10 -26.22 -27.97
N SER A 79 42.47 -25.25 -28.80
CA SER A 79 42.27 -25.30 -30.26
C SER A 79 43.08 -26.40 -30.96
N ARG A 80 44.18 -26.86 -30.34
CA ARG A 80 45.04 -27.94 -30.89
C ARG A 80 44.42 -29.32 -30.74
N ILE A 81 43.42 -29.48 -29.86
CA ILE A 81 42.83 -30.76 -29.51
C ILE A 81 41.33 -30.73 -29.91
N PRO A 82 40.92 -31.48 -30.95
CA PRO A 82 39.56 -31.38 -31.49
C PRO A 82 38.45 -31.62 -30.46
N GLN A 83 38.62 -32.62 -29.59
CA GLN A 83 37.66 -32.90 -28.53
C GLN A 83 37.53 -31.74 -27.54
N PHE A 84 38.62 -31.03 -27.23
CA PHE A 84 38.57 -29.89 -26.29
C PHE A 84 37.91 -28.69 -26.95
N TRP A 85 38.27 -28.40 -28.20
CA TRP A 85 37.65 -27.33 -28.98
C TRP A 85 36.14 -27.52 -29.14
N THR A 86 35.68 -28.74 -29.44
CA THR A 86 34.25 -29.04 -29.59
C THR A 86 33.50 -28.79 -28.27
N THR A 87 34.00 -29.31 -27.15
CA THR A 87 33.37 -29.10 -25.83
C THR A 87 33.36 -27.61 -25.44
N TYR A 88 34.50 -26.93 -25.55
CA TYR A 88 34.61 -25.50 -25.25
C TYR A 88 33.68 -24.65 -26.12
N SER A 89 33.69 -24.84 -27.44
CA SER A 89 32.91 -24.02 -28.37
C SER A 89 31.41 -24.25 -28.23
N GLY A 90 31.00 -25.47 -27.82
CA GLY A 90 29.63 -25.77 -27.41
C GLY A 90 29.21 -24.89 -26.23
N TYR A 91 29.96 -24.96 -25.12
CA TYR A 91 29.66 -24.14 -23.95
C TYR A 91 29.72 -22.64 -24.24
N PHE A 92 30.69 -22.17 -25.03
CA PHE A 92 30.81 -20.76 -25.38
C PHE A 92 29.56 -20.21 -26.08
N ARG A 93 28.91 -21.01 -26.94
CA ARG A 93 27.65 -20.65 -27.60
C ARG A 93 26.47 -20.64 -26.62
N GLU A 94 26.45 -21.58 -25.68
CA GLU A 94 25.34 -21.77 -24.74
C GLU A 94 25.37 -20.84 -23.52
N VAL A 95 26.54 -20.39 -23.08
CA VAL A 95 26.72 -19.58 -21.85
C VAL A 95 25.82 -18.35 -21.83
N SER A 96 25.59 -17.70 -22.98
CA SER A 96 24.68 -16.52 -23.02
C SER A 96 23.22 -16.91 -22.76
N GLN A 97 22.77 -18.06 -23.27
CA GLN A 97 21.43 -18.58 -23.05
C GLN A 97 21.26 -19.06 -21.60
N MET A 98 22.29 -19.73 -21.05
CA MET A 98 22.34 -20.12 -19.64
C MET A 98 22.23 -18.89 -18.72
N CYS A 99 22.97 -17.82 -19.00
CA CYS A 99 22.84 -16.58 -18.23
C CYS A 99 21.43 -15.99 -18.28
N PHE A 100 20.82 -15.95 -19.46
CA PHE A 100 19.47 -15.42 -19.61
C PHE A 100 18.45 -16.24 -18.79
N ALA A 101 18.56 -17.57 -18.84
CA ALA A 101 17.72 -18.48 -18.06
C ALA A 101 17.92 -18.31 -16.53
N MET A 102 19.17 -18.19 -16.07
CA MET A 102 19.50 -17.93 -14.66
C MET A 102 18.89 -16.59 -14.19
N ARG A 103 19.12 -15.51 -14.95
CA ARG A 103 18.60 -14.19 -14.61
C ARG A 103 17.09 -14.19 -14.52
N TYR A 104 16.42 -14.77 -15.51
CA TYR A 104 14.97 -14.86 -15.52
C TYR A 104 14.44 -15.54 -14.25
N SER A 105 15.06 -16.65 -13.81
CA SER A 105 14.67 -17.30 -12.56
C SER A 105 14.87 -16.42 -11.33
N LEU A 106 16.02 -15.75 -11.22
CA LEU A 106 16.34 -14.88 -10.09
C LEU A 106 15.45 -13.62 -10.03
N GLU A 107 15.23 -12.98 -11.17
CA GLU A 107 14.37 -11.81 -11.30
C GLU A 107 12.91 -12.15 -10.99
N ARG A 108 12.43 -13.32 -11.44
CA ARG A 108 11.10 -13.82 -11.12
C ARG A 108 10.93 -14.04 -9.61
N ASP A 109 11.85 -14.76 -8.98
CA ASP A 109 11.76 -15.07 -7.56
C ASP A 109 11.77 -13.79 -6.70
N LEU A 110 12.61 -12.81 -7.07
CA LEU A 110 12.70 -11.51 -6.41
C LEU A 110 11.43 -10.67 -6.60
N LEU A 111 10.84 -10.71 -7.81
CA LEU A 111 9.59 -10.04 -8.11
C LEU A 111 8.41 -10.67 -7.34
N GLU A 112 8.36 -11.99 -7.23
CA GLU A 112 7.35 -12.69 -6.44
C GLU A 112 7.42 -12.33 -4.96
N GLU A 113 8.63 -12.32 -4.38
CA GLU A 113 8.83 -11.91 -2.99
C GLU A 113 8.41 -10.46 -2.76
N TYR A 114 8.84 -9.55 -3.64
CA TYR A 114 8.47 -8.14 -3.58
C TYR A 114 6.95 -7.97 -3.63
N ASN A 115 6.28 -8.62 -4.59
CA ASN A 115 4.83 -8.55 -4.74
C ASN A 115 4.10 -9.08 -3.51
N ARG A 116 4.54 -10.21 -2.93
CA ARG A 116 3.97 -10.74 -1.68
C ARG A 116 4.08 -9.73 -0.53
N ASN A 117 5.26 -9.13 -0.37
CA ASN A 117 5.51 -8.13 0.68
C ASN A 117 4.64 -6.88 0.48
N VAL A 118 4.51 -6.40 -0.74
CA VAL A 118 3.66 -5.27 -1.09
C VAL A 118 2.18 -5.58 -0.81
N THR A 119 1.68 -6.71 -1.31
CA THR A 119 0.28 -7.14 -1.08
C THR A 119 -0.02 -7.27 0.41
N PHE A 120 0.88 -7.86 1.20
CA PHE A 120 0.72 -7.98 2.65
C PHE A 120 0.60 -6.61 3.34
N LYS A 121 1.46 -5.65 2.97
CA LYS A 121 1.40 -4.28 3.50
C LYS A 121 0.11 -3.57 3.09
N TYR A 122 -0.31 -3.68 1.83
CA TYR A 122 -1.58 -3.11 1.37
C TYR A 122 -2.77 -3.70 2.11
N HIS A 123 -2.80 -5.01 2.31
CA HIS A 123 -3.85 -5.67 3.10
C HIS A 123 -3.92 -5.09 4.52
N HIS A 124 -2.78 -4.93 5.19
CA HIS A 124 -2.74 -4.35 6.53
C HIS A 124 -3.23 -2.90 6.55
N ILE A 125 -2.80 -2.08 5.59
CA ILE A 125 -3.26 -0.68 5.46
C ILE A 125 -4.76 -0.63 5.25
N LEU A 126 -5.30 -1.43 4.33
CA LEU A 126 -6.73 -1.46 4.03
C LEU A 126 -7.55 -1.90 5.25
N LYS A 127 -7.06 -2.89 6.01
CA LYS A 127 -7.70 -3.33 7.25
C LYS A 127 -7.72 -2.20 8.30
N HIS A 128 -6.59 -1.52 8.51
CA HIS A 128 -6.51 -0.41 9.46
C HIS A 128 -7.39 0.78 9.04
N LEU A 129 -7.43 1.12 7.75
CA LEU A 129 -8.34 2.14 7.22
C LEU A 129 -9.81 1.75 7.44
N HIS A 130 -10.15 0.48 7.25
CA HIS A 130 -11.50 -0.02 7.53
C HIS A 130 -11.88 0.16 9.01
N GLU A 131 -10.99 -0.19 9.93
CA GLU A 131 -11.20 -0.02 11.38
C GLU A 131 -11.39 1.46 11.77
N ILE A 132 -10.58 2.36 11.21
CA ILE A 132 -10.74 3.82 11.39
C ILE A 132 -12.10 4.28 10.87
N MET A 133 -12.48 3.89 9.65
CA MET A 133 -13.77 4.29 9.06
C MET A 133 -14.95 3.83 9.91
N MET A 134 -14.91 2.60 10.44
CA MET A 134 -15.95 2.09 11.32
C MET A 134 -16.04 2.87 12.63
N THR A 135 -14.90 3.24 13.20
CA THR A 135 -14.83 4.03 14.43
C THR A 135 -15.39 5.44 14.22
N LEU A 136 -14.96 6.13 13.16
CA LEU A 136 -15.46 7.46 12.79
C LEU A 136 -16.97 7.44 12.56
N ARG A 137 -17.47 6.44 11.82
CA ARG A 137 -18.91 6.29 11.57
C ARG A 137 -19.71 6.12 12.86
N LYS A 138 -19.19 5.35 13.82
CA LYS A 138 -19.83 5.19 15.13
C LYS A 138 -19.86 6.50 15.91
N GLU A 139 -18.79 7.27 15.86
CA GLU A 139 -18.71 8.57 16.50
C GLU A 139 -19.67 9.58 15.87
N GLU A 140 -19.75 9.63 14.54
CA GLU A 140 -20.70 10.49 13.81
C GLU A 140 -22.15 10.18 14.20
N VAL A 141 -22.55 8.91 14.23
CA VAL A 141 -23.90 8.49 14.64
C VAL A 141 -24.19 8.90 16.10
N ASN A 142 -23.20 8.76 16.99
CA ASN A 142 -23.35 9.18 18.38
C ASN A 142 -23.53 10.70 18.51
N ARG A 143 -22.71 11.49 17.80
CA ARG A 143 -22.80 12.95 17.77
C ARG A 143 -24.15 13.41 17.20
N LEU A 144 -24.61 12.80 16.11
CA LEU A 144 -25.93 13.07 15.53
C LEU A 144 -27.06 12.78 16.52
N SER A 145 -26.95 11.69 17.28
CA SER A 145 -27.92 11.38 18.34
C SER A 145 -27.91 12.44 19.45
N GLN A 146 -26.76 12.97 19.84
CA GLN A 146 -26.66 14.02 20.85
C GLN A 146 -27.26 15.34 20.36
N ILE A 147 -26.94 15.74 19.13
CA ILE A 147 -27.51 16.93 18.47
C ILE A 147 -29.04 16.80 18.40
N LYS A 148 -29.56 15.65 17.99
CA LYS A 148 -31.00 15.40 17.95
C LYS A 148 -31.65 15.59 19.32
N LYS A 149 -31.06 15.04 20.40
CA LYS A 149 -31.57 15.22 21.76
C LYS A 149 -31.56 16.70 22.17
N PHE A 150 -30.47 17.41 21.91
CA PHE A 150 -30.36 18.84 22.19
C PHE A 150 -31.44 19.66 21.47
N LEU A 151 -31.64 19.42 20.17
CA LEU A 151 -32.70 20.09 19.40
C LEU A 151 -34.10 19.77 19.92
N THR A 152 -34.34 18.53 20.36
CA THR A 152 -35.63 18.12 20.92
C THR A 152 -35.91 18.84 22.25
N ASN A 153 -34.88 18.96 23.11
CA ASN A 153 -34.98 19.70 24.36
C ASN A 153 -35.21 21.20 24.11
N MET A 154 -34.46 21.80 23.19
CA MET A 154 -34.68 23.20 22.79
C MET A 154 -36.10 23.45 22.29
N ALA A 155 -36.66 22.54 21.50
CA ALA A 155 -38.04 22.68 21.03
C ALA A 155 -39.05 22.65 22.20
N LYS A 156 -38.80 21.82 23.22
CA LYS A 156 -39.61 21.78 24.45
C LYS A 156 -39.48 23.09 25.24
N ASP A 157 -38.26 23.58 25.43
CA ASP A 157 -37.99 24.82 26.15
C ASP A 157 -38.64 26.04 25.46
N VAL A 158 -38.62 26.08 24.11
CA VAL A 158 -39.31 27.12 23.32
C VAL A 158 -40.82 27.05 23.49
N ASN A 159 -41.42 25.86 23.46
CA ASN A 159 -42.86 25.70 23.68
C ASN A 159 -43.28 26.13 25.10
N GLU A 160 -42.51 25.75 26.14
CA GLU A 160 -42.79 26.17 27.52
C GLU A 160 -42.67 27.69 27.69
N LEU A 161 -41.70 28.31 27.01
CA LEU A 161 -41.56 29.76 26.99
C LEU A 161 -42.75 30.44 26.29
N GLU A 162 -43.22 29.89 25.17
CA GLU A 162 -44.41 30.39 24.45
C GLU A 162 -45.66 30.33 25.33
N GLU A 163 -45.90 29.20 26.00
CA GLU A 163 -47.02 29.03 26.94
C GLU A 163 -46.96 30.02 28.10
N THR A 164 -45.79 30.19 28.71
CA THR A 164 -45.59 31.13 29.82
C THR A 164 -45.81 32.59 29.36
N THR A 165 -45.34 32.93 28.17
CA THR A 165 -45.50 34.28 27.60
C THR A 165 -46.98 34.55 27.30
N SER A 166 -47.69 33.57 26.74
CA SER A 166 -49.13 33.64 26.47
C SER A 166 -49.95 33.82 27.76
N PHE A 167 -49.65 33.04 28.80
CA PHE A 167 -50.29 33.17 30.11
C PHE A 167 -50.08 34.56 30.72
N ASN A 168 -48.83 35.04 30.74
CA ASN A 168 -48.50 36.36 31.28
C ASN A 168 -49.20 37.49 30.49
N MET A 169 -49.27 37.38 29.16
CA MET A 169 -49.98 38.34 28.31
C MET A 169 -51.49 38.35 28.60
N GLY A 170 -52.09 37.17 28.82
CA GLY A 170 -53.49 37.04 29.22
C GLY A 170 -53.78 37.69 30.57
N SER A 171 -52.93 37.42 31.57
CA SER A 171 -53.02 38.04 32.90
C SER A 171 -52.90 39.57 32.83
N LEU A 172 -51.92 40.08 32.08
CA LEU A 172 -51.72 41.52 31.87
C LEU A 172 -52.96 42.17 31.24
N LYS A 173 -53.57 41.51 30.25
CA LYS A 173 -54.81 41.97 29.61
C LYS A 173 -55.98 42.02 30.59
N GLY A 174 -56.08 41.04 31.49
CA GLY A 174 -57.07 41.02 32.58
C GLY A 174 -56.93 42.23 33.49
N ILE A 175 -55.71 42.48 33.99
CA ILE A 175 -55.40 43.64 34.86
C ILE A 175 -55.75 44.96 34.16
N LEU A 176 -55.43 45.08 32.86
CA LEU A 176 -55.75 46.29 32.09
C LEU A 176 -57.27 46.52 31.99
N SER A 177 -58.04 45.45 31.78
CA SER A 177 -59.50 45.50 31.73
C SER A 177 -60.10 45.94 33.07
N ASP A 178 -59.60 45.38 34.18
CA ASP A 178 -60.05 45.76 35.52
C ASP A 178 -59.75 47.23 35.81
N PHE A 179 -58.54 47.69 35.46
CA PHE A 179 -58.16 49.10 35.59
C PHE A 179 -59.07 50.02 34.76
N GLN A 180 -59.44 49.60 33.55
CA GLN A 180 -60.36 50.35 32.69
C GLN A 180 -61.77 50.45 33.32
N ILE A 181 -62.28 49.37 33.90
CA ILE A 181 -63.57 49.37 34.61
C ILE A 181 -63.53 50.31 35.82
N ILE A 182 -62.48 50.23 36.64
CA ILE A 182 -62.32 51.07 37.84
C ILE A 182 -62.25 52.55 37.45
N THR A 183 -61.48 52.90 36.42
CA THR A 183 -61.36 54.29 35.96
C THR A 183 -62.68 54.84 35.41
N GLN A 184 -63.46 54.04 34.67
CA GLN A 184 -64.80 54.44 34.22
C GLN A 184 -65.77 54.62 35.39
N SER A 185 -65.75 53.73 36.37
CA SER A 185 -66.56 53.86 37.59
C SER A 185 -66.21 55.14 38.36
N ALA A 186 -64.92 55.41 38.56
CA ALA A 186 -64.47 56.62 39.24
C ALA A 186 -64.86 57.89 38.47
N LEU A 187 -64.73 57.89 37.14
CA LEU A 187 -65.20 58.99 36.28
C LEU A 187 -66.70 59.25 36.46
N SER A 188 -67.52 58.20 36.45
CA SER A 188 -68.97 58.33 36.67
C SER A 188 -69.30 58.92 38.04
N GLN A 189 -68.59 58.48 39.10
CA GLN A 189 -68.76 59.04 40.44
C GLN A 189 -68.36 60.52 40.50
N ILE A 190 -67.26 60.92 39.87
CA ILE A 190 -66.81 62.32 39.79
C ILE A 190 -67.83 63.17 39.05
N ILE A 191 -68.38 62.69 37.92
CA ILE A 191 -69.43 63.40 37.17
C ILE A 191 -70.66 63.61 38.06
N HIS A 192 -71.14 62.56 38.73
CA HIS A 192 -72.28 62.65 39.62
C HIS A 192 -72.04 63.62 40.79
N LEU A 193 -70.85 63.58 41.42
CA LEU A 193 -70.49 64.53 42.47
C LEU A 193 -70.46 65.97 41.96
N ASN A 194 -69.95 66.20 40.75
CA ASN A 194 -69.94 67.51 40.12
C ASN A 194 -71.37 68.01 39.83
N GLU A 195 -72.27 67.15 39.35
CA GLU A 195 -73.68 67.48 39.16
C GLU A 195 -74.38 67.85 40.47
N VAL A 196 -74.14 67.09 41.55
CA VAL A 196 -74.71 67.37 42.89
C VAL A 196 -74.18 68.69 43.47
N ILE A 197 -72.88 68.97 43.31
CA ILE A 197 -72.29 70.25 43.75
C ILE A 197 -72.89 71.41 42.97
N VAL A 198 -73.02 71.30 41.64
CA VAL A 198 -73.64 72.32 40.80
C VAL A 198 -75.11 72.55 41.18
N PHE A 199 -75.87 71.51 41.51
CA PHE A 199 -77.27 71.62 41.94
C PHE A 199 -77.44 72.27 43.33
N ASN A 200 -76.52 72.06 44.27
CA ASN A 200 -76.57 72.64 45.62
C ASN A 200 -76.03 74.08 45.71
N THR A 201 -75.52 74.64 44.61
CA THR A 201 -74.95 76.00 44.55
C THR A 201 -75.89 77.01 43.84
N ILE A 202 -77.13 76.61 43.58
CA ILE A 202 -78.24 77.44 43.06
C ILE A 202 -79.28 77.59 44.16
#